data_AF-A0A9W9ZTC4-F1
#
_entry.id   AF-A0A9W9ZTC4-F1
#
_cell.length_a   1.000
_cell.length_b   1.000
_cell.length_c   1.000
_cell.angle_alpha   90.00
_cell.angle_beta   90.00
_cell.angle_gamma   90.00
#
_symmetry.space_group_name_H-M   'P 1'
#
loop_
_entity.id
_entity.type
_entity.pdbx_description
1 polymer ?
#
loop_
_entity_poly.entity_id
_entity_poly.type
_entity_poly.pdbx_seq_one_letter_code
_entity_poly.pdbx_strand_id
1 'polypeptide(L)' 'MIFGGPRRKFTTSEFDALKQYIEKGGSLLVLLGEGGESRFETNINFLLEDYGIMVNNGRSIGQLESMFQDHLMPIRQI' A
#
# COMPACT_ATOMS: atom_id res chain seq x y z
N MET A 1 13.95 -0.77 10.10
CA MET A 1 12.75 -0.94 10.96
C MET A 1 11.70 -1.78 10.23
N ILE A 2 10.93 -2.62 10.93
CA ILE A 2 9.93 -3.51 10.31
C ILE A 2 8.56 -3.30 10.98
N PHE A 3 7.50 -3.12 10.18
CA PHE A 3 6.11 -3.13 10.63
C PHE A 3 5.34 -4.29 9.98
N GLY A 4 5.05 -5.32 10.77
CA GLY A 4 4.32 -6.51 10.32
C GLY A 4 2.82 -6.41 10.60
N GLY A 5 2.05 -5.88 9.67
CA GLY A 5 0.60 -5.75 9.77
C GLY A 5 0.15 -4.81 10.89
N PRO A 6 0.59 -3.54 10.93
CA PRO A 6 0.21 -2.61 11.99
C PRO A 6 -1.31 -2.43 12.02
N ARG A 7 -1.92 -2.61 13.21
CA ARG A 7 -3.38 -2.54 13.43
C ARG A 7 -3.85 -1.29 14.19
N ARG A 8 -3.01 -0.26 14.20
CA ARG A 8 -3.28 1.02 14.88
C ARG A 8 -2.87 2.15 13.98
N LYS A 9 -3.56 3.28 14.11
CA LYS A 9 -3.14 4.52 13.48
C LYS A 9 -1.85 5.03 14.14
N PHE A 10 -0.97 5.52 13.30
CA PHE A 10 0.20 6.30 13.67
C PHE A 10 -0.22 7.75 13.87
N THR A 11 0.40 8.37 14.87
CA THR A 11 0.29 9.80 15.15
C THR A 11 1.20 10.61 14.22
N THR A 12 0.95 11.92 14.10
CA THR A 12 1.81 12.82 13.33
C THR A 12 3.27 12.75 13.78
N SER A 13 3.51 12.75 15.09
CA SER A 13 4.86 12.67 15.65
C SER A 13 5.57 11.34 15.33
N GLU A 14 4.83 10.24 15.25
CA GLU A 14 5.39 8.95 14.80
C GLU A 14 5.78 9.00 13.32
N PHE A 15 4.99 9.65 12.46
CA PHE A 15 5.37 9.84 11.06
C PHE A 15 6.59 10.72 10.89
N ASP A 16 6.68 11.83 11.63
CA ASP A 16 7.84 12.72 11.59
C ASP A 16 9.12 11.97 12.00
N ALA A 17 9.04 11.13 13.03
CA ALA A 17 10.15 10.30 13.45
C ALA A 17 10.55 9.26 12.39
N LEU A 18 9.58 8.65 11.70
CA LEU A 18 9.84 7.69 10.62
C LEU A 18 10.49 8.37 9.40
N LYS A 19 10.02 9.57 9.01
CA LYS A 19 10.64 10.35 7.94
C LYS A 19 12.09 10.69 8.26
N GLN A 20 12.35 11.21 9.46
CA GLN A 20 13.72 11.48 9.91
C GLN A 20 14.60 10.22 9.95
N TYR A 21 14.04 9.07 10.31
CA TYR A 21 14.78 7.80 10.29
C TYR A 21 15.20 7.42 8.87
N ILE A 22 14.32 7.58 7.89
CA ILE A 22 14.60 7.31 6.47
C ILE A 22 15.64 8.30 5.92
N GLU A 23 15.49 9.60 6.22
CA GLU A 23 16.43 10.65 5.79
C GLU A 23 17.86 10.42 6.31
N LYS A 24 18.00 9.82 7.51
CA LYS A 24 19.29 9.44 8.09
C LYS A 24 19.89 8.16 7.49
N GLY A 25 19.27 7.61 6.45
CA GLY A 25 19.69 6.37 5.77
C GLY A 25 19.11 5.08 6.35
N GLY A 26 18.12 5.18 7.24
CA GLY A 26 17.41 4.02 7.76
C GLY A 26 16.48 3.40 6.72
N SER A 27 16.33 2.07 6.75
CA SER A 27 15.42 1.35 5.83
C SER A 27 14.16 0.87 6.53
N LEU A 28 13.02 0.97 5.86
CA LEU A 28 11.71 0.57 6.37
C LEU A 28 11.15 -0.60 5.55
N LEU A 29 10.69 -1.66 6.23
CA LEU A 29 9.89 -2.73 5.64
C LEU A 29 8.50 -2.72 6.26
N VAL A 30 7.48 -2.50 5.43
CA VAL A 30 6.07 -2.54 5.83
C VAL A 30 5.41 -3.74 5.15
N LEU A 31 4.79 -4.60 5.95
CA LEU A 31 4.01 -5.74 5.47
C LEU A 31 2.55 -5.52 5.87
N LEU A 32 1.61 -5.65 4.93
CA LEU A 32 0.17 -5.59 5.18
C LEU A 32 -0.47 -6.79 4.50
N GLY A 33 -1.52 -7.33 5.14
CA GLY A 33 -2.30 -8.43 4.56
C GLY A 33 -3.38 -7.93 3.61
N GLU A 34 -4.16 -8.87 3.07
CA GLU A 34 -5.30 -8.56 2.19
C GLU A 34 -6.32 -7.61 2.84
N GLY A 35 -6.86 -6.69 2.04
CA GLY A 35 -7.78 -5.65 2.49
C GLY A 35 -7.09 -4.37 2.99
N GLY A 36 -5.75 -4.33 2.92
CA GLY A 36 -4.95 -3.12 3.03
C GLY A 36 -5.18 -2.32 4.31
N GLU A 37 -5.12 -1.00 4.17
CA GLU A 37 -5.26 -0.05 5.27
C GLU A 37 -6.65 -0.11 5.93
N SER A 38 -7.71 -0.31 5.14
CA SER A 38 -9.10 -0.37 5.62
C SER A 38 -9.34 -1.55 6.55
N ARG A 39 -8.81 -2.74 6.24
CA ARG A 39 -8.97 -3.93 7.10
C ARG A 39 -8.06 -3.90 8.32
N PHE A 40 -6.88 -3.30 8.19
CA PHE A 40 -5.92 -3.20 9.28
C PHE A 40 -6.15 -1.96 10.16
N GLU A 41 -7.14 -1.11 9.85
CA GLU A 41 -7.49 0.09 10.63
C GLU A 41 -6.27 0.99 10.91
N THR A 42 -5.34 1.03 9.95
CA THR A 42 -4.12 1.83 10.02
C THR A 42 -4.28 3.08 9.15
N ASN A 43 -3.25 3.94 9.16
CA ASN A 43 -3.15 5.14 8.32
C ASN A 43 -1.79 5.21 7.62
N ILE A 44 -1.17 4.06 7.36
CA ILE A 44 0.20 3.96 6.86
C ILE A 44 0.39 4.52 5.44
N ASN A 45 -0.69 4.63 4.65
CA ASN A 45 -0.61 5.23 3.31
C ASN A 45 -0.17 6.70 3.38
N PHE A 46 -0.49 7.43 4.46
CA PHE A 46 -0.02 8.81 4.68
C PHE A 46 1.51 8.94 4.66
N LEU A 47 2.24 7.87 5.00
CA LEU A 47 3.70 7.86 4.89
C LEU A 47 4.15 7.36 3.51
N LEU A 48 3.54 6.29 3.01
CA LEU A 48 4.00 5.61 1.80
C LEU A 48 3.76 6.44 0.53
N GLU A 49 2.68 7.24 0.50
CA GLU A 49 2.32 8.08 -0.66
C GLU A 49 3.41 9.11 -0.99
N ASP A 50 4.08 9.66 0.02
CA ASP A 50 5.23 10.58 -0.15
C ASP A 50 6.40 9.93 -0.91
N TYR A 51 6.48 8.60 -0.92
CA TYR A 51 7.49 7.81 -1.63
C TYR A 51 6.94 7.15 -2.91
N GLY A 52 5.73 7.54 -3.35
CA GLY A 52 5.08 6.99 -4.54
C GLY A 52 4.55 5.55 -4.38
N ILE A 53 4.38 5.09 -3.14
CA ILE A 53 3.89 3.75 -2.81
C ILE A 53 2.51 3.88 -2.15
N MET A 54 1.56 3.03 -2.51
CA MET A 54 0.24 3.01 -1.87
C MET A 54 -0.25 1.58 -1.72
N VAL A 55 -0.80 1.26 -0.55
CA VAL A 55 -1.40 -0.02 -0.26
C VAL A 55 -2.87 0.05 -0.61
N ASN A 56 -3.29 -0.72 -1.60
CA ASN A 56 -4.67 -0.78 -2.02
C ASN A 56 -5.56 -1.43 -0.94
N ASN A 57 -6.73 -0.84 -0.70
CA ASN A 57 -7.77 -1.37 0.21
C ASN A 57 -8.58 -2.51 -0.42
N GLY A 58 -8.42 -2.76 -1.71
CA GLY A 58 -8.97 -3.94 -2.36
C GLY A 58 -8.47 -5.22 -1.69
N ARG A 59 -9.33 -6.24 -1.61
CA ARG A 59 -8.82 -7.61 -1.55
C ARG A 59 -8.00 -7.82 -2.82
N SER A 60 -6.86 -8.48 -2.69
CA SER A 60 -6.18 -9.08 -3.83
C SER A 60 -7.06 -10.22 -4.39
N ILE A 61 -8.21 -9.90 -4.99
CA ILE A 61 -8.85 -10.79 -5.96
C ILE A 61 -7.94 -10.68 -7.18
N GLY A 62 -6.93 -11.52 -7.26
CA GLY A 62 -6.21 -11.70 -8.53
C GLY A 62 -7.06 -12.42 -9.59
N GLN A 63 -8.38 -12.64 -9.41
CA GLN A 63 -9.01 -13.83 -10.00
C GLN A 63 -10.32 -13.65 -10.79
N LEU A 64 -10.94 -12.47 -10.87
CA LEU A 64 -12.16 -12.32 -11.67
C LEU A 64 -12.02 -11.26 -12.78
N GLU A 65 -11.81 -9.99 -12.45
CA GLU A 65 -11.89 -8.91 -13.47
C GLU A 65 -10.65 -8.80 -14.39
N SER A 66 -9.45 -9.11 -13.91
CA SER A 66 -8.25 -9.11 -14.77
C SER A 66 -8.30 -10.21 -15.85
N MET A 67 -9.02 -11.32 -15.64
CA MET A 67 -9.27 -12.33 -16.69
C MET A 67 -10.31 -11.88 -17.73
N PHE A 68 -11.20 -10.95 -17.41
CA PHE A 68 -12.25 -10.50 -18.34
C PHE A 68 -11.83 -9.27 -19.16
N GLN A 69 -10.96 -8.40 -18.65
CA GLN A 69 -10.51 -7.20 -19.37
C GLN A 69 -9.34 -7.46 -20.34
N ASP A 70 -8.43 -8.40 -20.04
CA ASP A 70 -7.35 -8.75 -20.97
C ASP A 70 -7.85 -9.50 -22.24
N HIS A 71 -9.09 -10.03 -22.22
CA HIS A 71 -9.72 -10.68 -23.37
C HIS A 71 -10.50 -9.73 -24.30
N LEU A 72 -10.65 -8.44 -23.95
CA LEU A 72 -11.25 -7.45 -24.84
C LEU A 72 -10.23 -6.35 -25.16
N MET A 73 -9.24 -6.74 -25.99
CA MET A 73 -8.35 -5.79 -26.66
C MET A 73 -9.10 -4.80 -27.57
N PRO A 74 -8.55 -3.59 -27.77
CA PRO A 74 -9.07 -2.61 -28.71
C PRO A 74 -8.88 -3.09 -30.16
N ILE A 75 -10.01 -3.27 -30.86
CA ILE A 75 -10.25 -3.11 -32.30
C ILE A 75 -9.10 -3.55 -33.23
N ARG A 76 -9.20 -4.74 -33.84
CA ARG A 76 -8.58 -4.95 -35.16
C ARG A 76 -9.50 -4.36 -36.22
N GLN A 77 -9.10 -3.19 -36.71
CA GLN A 77 -9.55 -2.64 -37.98
C GLN A 77 -9.36 -3.67 -39.09
N ILE A 78 -10.45 -4.10 -39.72
CA ILE A 78 -10.57 -4.35 -41.17
C ILE A 78 -12.00 -3.96 -41.55
#